data_AF-A0A6P2CZI9-F1
#
_entry.id   AF-A0A6P2CZI9-F1
#
_cell.length_a   1.000
_cell.length_b   1.000
_cell.length_c   1.000
_cell.angle_alpha   90.00
_cell.angle_beta   90.00
_cell.angle_gamma   90.00
#
_symmetry.space_group_name_H-M   'P 1'
#
loop_
_entity.id
_entity.type
_entity.pdbx_description
1 polymer ?
#
loop_
_entity_poly.entity_id
_entity_poly.type
_entity_poly.pdbx_seq_one_letter_code
_entity_poly.pdbx_strand_id
1 'polypeptide(L)'
;MSDDVPIPPKLRMYILVRESVPVGFAVLAAAHASLAAYLQFVDTPEVKEWLAGPFYKAVCRVSDAEFEKAKEAPEHVVVTESALDGQEVAIAFKPEPSTRRRFGSSNSISDSWQVGVEISSERPSRLCRERR
;
A
#
# COMPACT_ATOMS: atom_id res chain seq x y z
N MET A 1 3.19 34.70 1.16
CA MET A 1 2.24 33.65 0.77
C MET A 1 3.06 32.38 0.71
N SER A 2 3.14 31.68 1.84
CA SER A 2 3.92 30.44 1.92
C SER A 2 3.11 29.35 1.26
N ASP A 3 3.70 28.71 0.27
CA ASP A 3 3.10 27.61 -0.48
C ASP A 3 2.64 26.53 0.49
N ASP A 4 1.33 26.27 0.50
CA ASP A 4 0.70 25.14 1.16
C ASP A 4 1.04 23.88 0.36
N VAL A 5 2.30 23.44 0.46
CA VAL A 5 2.72 22.15 -0.10
C VAL A 5 2.05 21.08 0.76
N PRO A 6 1.10 20.29 0.20
CA PRO A 6 0.42 19.27 0.99
C PRO A 6 1.45 18.30 1.52
N ILE A 7 1.59 18.22 2.84
CA ILE A 7 2.47 17.24 3.48
C ILE A 7 1.88 15.87 3.12
N PRO A 8 2.61 15.01 2.38
CA PRO A 8 2.11 13.70 2.02
C PRO A 8 1.69 12.94 3.29
N PRO A 9 0.59 12.17 3.26
CA PRO A 9 0.10 11.49 4.45
C PRO A 9 1.22 10.62 5.03
N LYS A 10 1.49 10.85 6.33
CA LYS A 10 2.59 10.19 7.05
C LYS A 10 2.47 8.67 7.02
N LEU A 11 1.25 8.14 6.97
CA LEU A 11 0.96 6.71 6.95
C LEU A 11 -0.14 6.38 5.93
N ARG A 12 0.00 5.23 5.26
CA ARG A 12 -0.92 4.73 4.23
C ARG A 12 -1.10 3.23 4.35
N MET A 13 -2.33 2.75 4.22
CA MET A 13 -2.64 1.34 3.99
C MET A 13 -2.65 1.06 2.49
N TYR A 14 -1.87 0.08 2.05
CA TYR A 14 -1.93 -0.44 0.68
C TYR A 14 -2.84 -1.66 0.63
N ILE A 15 -3.67 -1.70 -0.40
CA ILE A 15 -4.59 -2.79 -0.68
C ILE A 15 -4.39 -3.17 -2.13
N LEU A 16 -3.99 -4.40 -2.40
CA LEU A 16 -3.82 -4.90 -3.75
C LEU A 16 -4.96 -5.87 -4.04
N VAL A 17 -5.66 -5.64 -5.15
CA VAL A 17 -6.74 -6.48 -5.63
C VAL A 17 -6.27 -7.20 -6.88
N ARG A 18 -6.43 -8.52 -6.93
CA ARG A 18 -6.06 -9.31 -8.11
C ARG A 18 -6.85 -8.83 -9.32
N GLU A 19 -6.17 -8.71 -10.46
CA GLU A 19 -6.77 -8.18 -11.66
C GLU A 19 -7.86 -9.08 -12.26
N SER A 20 -7.84 -10.36 -11.91
CA SER A 20 -8.83 -11.40 -12.26
C SER A 20 -10.16 -11.23 -11.52
N VAL A 21 -10.19 -10.46 -10.43
CA VAL A 21 -11.41 -10.22 -9.63
C VAL A 21 -12.37 -9.31 -10.42
N PRO A 22 -13.64 -9.71 -10.61
CA PRO A 22 -14.62 -8.86 -11.29
C PRO A 22 -14.81 -7.53 -10.54
N VAL A 23 -15.02 -6.44 -11.28
CA VAL A 23 -15.11 -5.07 -10.71
C VAL A 23 -16.14 -4.96 -9.57
N GLY A 24 -17.29 -5.64 -9.70
CA GLY A 24 -18.31 -5.67 -8.65
C GLY A 24 -17.83 -6.26 -7.33
N PHE A 25 -16.93 -7.24 -7.38
CA PHE A 25 -16.27 -7.83 -6.21
C PHE A 25 -15.02 -7.06 -5.78
N ALA A 26 -14.35 -6.33 -6.69
CA ALA A 26 -13.12 -5.60 -6.36
C ALA A 26 -13.32 -4.54 -5.25
N VAL A 27 -14.45 -3.82 -5.29
CA VAL A 27 -14.79 -2.82 -4.25
C VAL A 27 -15.07 -3.50 -2.91
N LEU A 28 -15.80 -4.61 -2.92
CA LEU A 28 -16.11 -5.41 -1.73
C LEU A 28 -14.83 -6.01 -1.13
N ALA A 29 -13.98 -6.60 -1.97
CA ALA A 29 -12.70 -7.17 -1.58
C ALA A 29 -11.78 -6.12 -0.95
N ALA A 30 -11.71 -4.91 -1.52
CA ALA A 30 -10.94 -3.83 -0.93
C ALA A 30 -11.49 -3.38 0.44
N ALA A 31 -12.82 -3.33 0.60
CA ALA A 31 -13.45 -3.01 1.88
C ALA A 31 -13.15 -4.08 2.94
N HIS A 32 -13.30 -5.36 2.60
CA HIS A 32 -12.97 -6.48 3.48
C HIS A 32 -11.48 -6.47 3.86
N ALA A 33 -10.58 -6.28 2.89
CA ALA A 33 -9.15 -6.23 3.15
C ALA A 33 -8.76 -5.07 4.08
N SER A 34 -9.37 -3.89 3.89
CA SER A 34 -9.16 -2.76 4.80
C SER A 34 -9.58 -3.08 6.24
N LEU A 35 -10.75 -3.72 6.43
CA LEU A 35 -11.26 -4.06 7.75
C LEU A 35 -10.44 -5.19 8.40
N ALA A 36 -10.11 -6.23 7.63
CA ALA A 36 -9.31 -7.35 8.10
C ALA A 36 -7.92 -6.89 8.57
N ALA A 37 -7.25 -6.03 7.79
CA ALA A 37 -5.97 -5.44 8.19
C ALA A 37 -6.11 -4.53 9.42
N TYR A 38 -7.18 -3.75 9.53
CA TYR A 38 -7.43 -2.98 10.75
C TYR A 38 -7.57 -3.89 11.98
N LEU A 39 -8.41 -4.93 11.91
CA LEU A 39 -8.64 -5.85 13.03
C LEU A 39 -7.35 -6.58 13.45
N GLN A 40 -6.52 -6.98 12.49
CA GLN A 40 -5.28 -7.69 12.78
C GLN A 40 -4.21 -6.78 13.41
N PHE A 41 -4.20 -5.48 13.10
CA PHE A 41 -3.15 -4.55 13.52
C PHE A 41 -3.66 -3.42 14.43
N VAL A 42 -4.88 -3.50 14.95
CA VAL A 42 -5.54 -2.41 15.71
C VAL A 42 -4.72 -1.87 16.88
N ASP A 43 -3.95 -2.75 17.54
CA ASP A 43 -3.17 -2.39 18.72
C ASP A 43 -1.83 -1.71 18.41
N THR A 44 -1.40 -1.69 17.15
CA THR A 44 -0.10 -1.10 16.79
C THR A 44 -0.15 0.43 16.80
N PRO A 45 0.98 1.10 17.14
CA PRO A 45 1.02 2.57 17.15
C PRO A 45 0.79 3.18 15.76
N GLU A 46 1.21 2.51 14.68
CA GLU A 46 1.01 3.00 13.31
C GLU A 46 -0.48 3.02 12.95
N VAL A 47 -1.25 2.02 13.35
CA VAL A 47 -2.71 2.02 13.11
C VAL A 47 -3.39 3.14 13.90
N LYS A 48 -2.98 3.38 15.14
CA LYS A 48 -3.51 4.50 15.96
C LYS A 48 -3.19 5.86 15.35
N GLU A 49 -1.96 6.08 14.87
CA GLU A 49 -1.59 7.33 14.19
C GLU A 49 -2.32 7.48 12.84
N TRP A 50 -2.45 6.40 12.08
CA TRP A 50 -3.16 6.40 10.80
C TRP A 50 -4.66 6.72 10.97
N LEU A 51 -5.31 6.20 12.02
CA LEU A 51 -6.68 6.51 12.41
C LEU A 51 -6.87 7.95 12.88
N ALA A 52 -5.87 8.53 13.56
CA ALA A 52 -5.91 9.93 13.98
C ALA A 52 -5.76 10.90 12.79
N GLY A 53 -5.32 10.40 11.64
CA GLY A 53 -5.21 11.14 10.38
C GLY A 53 -6.39 10.89 9.43
N PRO A 54 -6.21 11.15 8.12
CA PRO A 54 -7.25 10.98 7.10
C PRO A 54 -7.51 9.51 6.73
N PHE A 55 -6.90 8.56 7.43
CA PHE A 55 -7.07 7.13 7.18
C PHE A 55 -6.80 6.73 5.71
N TYR A 56 -5.73 7.30 5.13
CA TYR A 56 -5.44 7.19 3.70
C TYR A 56 -5.21 5.73 3.26
N LYS A 57 -5.86 5.35 2.17
CA LYS A 57 -5.74 4.03 1.53
C LYS A 57 -5.35 4.20 0.07
N ALA A 58 -4.45 3.34 -0.40
CA ALA A 58 -4.20 3.16 -1.82
C ALA A 58 -4.68 1.78 -2.23
N VAL A 59 -5.62 1.73 -3.16
CA VAL A 59 -6.12 0.49 -3.75
C VAL A 59 -5.48 0.34 -5.13
N CYS A 60 -4.79 -0.76 -5.36
CA CYS A 60 -4.09 -1.03 -6.61
C CYS A 60 -4.60 -2.33 -7.23
N ARG A 61 -4.85 -2.32 -8.53
CA ARG A 61 -5.04 -3.54 -9.30
C ARG A 61 -3.67 -4.14 -9.59
N VAL A 62 -3.50 -5.43 -9.37
CA VAL A 62 -2.22 -6.14 -9.57
C VAL A 62 -2.42 -7.46 -10.29
N SER A 63 -1.43 -7.89 -11.06
CA SER A 63 -1.41 -9.21 -11.68
C SER A 63 -1.22 -10.32 -10.64
N ASP A 64 -1.50 -11.57 -11.02
CA ASP A 64 -1.35 -12.72 -10.13
C ASP A 64 0.10 -12.89 -9.64
N ALA A 65 1.08 -12.66 -10.52
CA ALA A 65 2.50 -12.75 -10.15
C ALA A 65 2.91 -11.68 -9.12
N GLU A 66 2.40 -10.46 -9.26
CA GLU A 66 2.62 -9.37 -8.31
C GLU A 66 1.91 -9.63 -6.98
N PHE A 67 0.72 -10.25 -7.03
CA PHE A 67 -0.02 -10.66 -5.85
C PHE A 67 0.72 -11.72 -5.03
N GLU A 68 1.21 -12.78 -5.70
CA GLU A 68 2.00 -13.82 -5.01
C GLU A 68 3.27 -13.24 -4.41
N LYS A 69 3.97 -12.39 -5.15
CA LYS A 69 5.14 -11.68 -4.63
C LYS A 69 4.81 -10.79 -3.44
N ALA A 70 3.66 -10.12 -3.45
CA ALA A 70 3.23 -9.25 -2.37
C ALA A 70 3.02 -10.00 -1.04
N LYS A 71 2.68 -11.29 -1.08
CA LYS A 71 2.56 -12.17 0.11
C LYS A 71 3.90 -12.43 0.80
N GLU A 72 5.02 -12.24 0.11
CA GLU A 72 6.35 -12.37 0.73
C GLU A 72 6.66 -11.23 1.69
N ALA A 73 6.01 -10.07 1.51
CA ALA A 73 6.28 -8.91 2.33
C ALA A 73 5.57 -9.02 3.69
N PRO A 74 6.22 -8.63 4.80
CA PRO A 74 5.66 -8.82 6.13
C PRO A 74 4.47 -7.89 6.41
N GLU A 75 3.75 -8.20 7.49
CA GLU A 75 2.65 -7.37 8.04
C GLU A 75 1.51 -7.14 7.04
N HIS A 76 0.98 -8.25 6.51
CA HIS A 76 -0.13 -8.26 5.56
C HIS A 76 -1.26 -9.20 6.02
N VAL A 77 -2.41 -9.05 5.36
CA VAL A 77 -3.58 -9.92 5.49
C VAL A 77 -4.09 -10.25 4.10
N VAL A 78 -4.26 -11.54 3.81
CA VAL A 78 -4.90 -12.02 2.57
C VAL A 78 -6.38 -12.25 2.84
N VAL A 79 -7.22 -11.80 1.90
CA VAL A 79 -8.67 -11.97 1.94
C VAL A 79 -9.13 -12.87 0.81
N THR A 80 -10.03 -13.79 1.15
CA THR A 80 -10.70 -14.69 0.23
C THR A 80 -12.17 -14.29 0.02
N GLU A 81 -12.75 -14.58 -1.15
CA GLU A 81 -14.17 -14.36 -1.43
C GLU A 81 -14.93 -15.68 -1.64
N SER A 82 -15.94 -15.91 -0.80
CA SER A 82 -16.79 -17.10 -0.84
C SER A 82 -17.62 -17.23 -2.12
N ALA A 83 -18.08 -16.10 -2.67
CA ALA A 83 -18.82 -16.08 -3.93
C ALA A 83 -17.95 -16.40 -5.16
N LEU A 84 -16.63 -16.48 -4.97
CA LEU A 84 -15.64 -16.88 -5.97
C LEU A 84 -14.91 -18.17 -5.51
N ASP A 85 -15.64 -19.11 -4.90
CA ASP A 85 -15.14 -20.42 -4.46
C ASP A 85 -13.93 -20.35 -3.50
N GLY A 86 -13.86 -19.30 -2.67
CA GLY A 86 -12.79 -19.11 -1.70
C GLY A 86 -11.47 -18.62 -2.30
N GLN A 87 -11.48 -18.09 -3.53
CA GLN A 87 -10.30 -17.50 -4.14
C GLN A 87 -9.74 -16.35 -3.31
N GLU A 88 -8.40 -16.28 -3.22
CA GLU A 88 -7.71 -15.08 -2.74
C GLU A 88 -7.99 -13.92 -3.71
N VAL A 89 -8.57 -12.84 -3.21
CA VAL A 89 -9.04 -11.71 -4.03
C VAL A 89 -8.28 -10.42 -3.75
N ALA A 90 -7.81 -10.24 -2.52
CA ALA A 90 -7.13 -9.02 -2.10
C ALA A 90 -6.10 -9.31 -1.00
N ILE A 91 -5.10 -8.47 -0.92
CA ILE A 91 -4.11 -8.43 0.16
C ILE A 91 -4.02 -6.99 0.66
N ALA A 92 -4.07 -6.80 1.97
CA ALA A 92 -3.90 -5.50 2.62
C ALA A 92 -2.72 -5.51 3.57
N PHE A 93 -2.02 -4.38 3.65
CA PHE A 93 -0.86 -4.20 4.51
C PHE A 93 -1.19 -3.35 5.73
N LYS A 94 -0.46 -3.57 6.82
CA LYS A 94 -0.44 -2.64 7.95
C LYS A 94 -0.12 -1.22 7.45
N PRO A 95 -0.80 -0.18 7.95
CA PRO A 95 -0.45 1.21 7.63
C PRO A 95 1.00 1.51 7.95
N GLU A 96 1.69 2.13 7.00
CA GLU A 96 3.11 2.46 7.15
C GLU A 96 3.49 3.70 6.33
N PRO A 97 4.69 4.26 6.53
CA PRO A 97 5.13 5.42 5.76
C PRO A 97 5.15 5.16 4.26
N SER A 98 4.59 6.09 3.50
CA SER A 98 4.49 5.98 2.03
C SER A 98 5.84 5.89 1.30
N THR A 99 6.94 6.23 1.98
CA THR A 99 8.32 6.06 1.50
C THR A 99 8.80 4.60 1.51
N ARG A 100 8.22 3.75 2.37
CA ARG A 100 8.65 2.36 2.59
C ARG A 100 8.07 1.40 1.56
N ARG A 101 6.82 1.60 1.16
CA ARG A 101 6.17 0.85 0.08
C ARG A 101 5.71 1.78 -1.02
N ARG A 102 6.12 1.48 -2.24
CA ARG A 102 5.63 2.09 -3.47
C ARG A 102 5.08 1.00 -4.39
N PHE A 103 3.75 0.96 -4.50
CA PHE A 103 3.05 0.18 -5.51
C PHE A 103 2.61 1.17 -6.60
N GLY A 104 3.20 1.04 -7.80
CA GLY A 104 2.96 1.98 -8.89
C GLY A 104 1.67 1.68 -9.64
N SER A 105 0.83 2.69 -9.85
CA SER A 105 -0.16 2.65 -10.93
C SER A 105 0.59 2.71 -12.25
N SER A 106 0.44 1.70 -13.10
CA SER A 106 1.09 1.63 -14.40
C SER A 106 0.75 2.85 -15.27
N ASN A 107 1.70 3.76 -15.43
CA ASN A 107 1.97 4.40 -16.71
C ASN A 107 3.48 4.68 -16.78
N SER A 108 4.20 3.68 -17.29
CA SER A 108 5.65 3.64 -17.56
C SER A 108 6.58 4.17 -16.44
N ILE A 109 7.24 3.25 -15.75
CA ILE A 109 8.70 3.25 -15.54
C ILE A 109 9.02 1.84 -15.03
N SER A 110 9.76 1.11 -15.86
CA SER A 110 10.58 -0.02 -15.45
C SER A 110 11.45 0.42 -14.28
N ASP A 111 11.27 -0.17 -13.11
CA ASP A 111 12.34 -0.93 -12.44
C ASP A 111 12.06 -1.12 -10.95
N SER A 112 12.18 -2.39 -10.56
CA SER A 112 12.51 -2.86 -9.21
C SER A 112 11.49 -2.66 -8.09
N TRP A 113 10.81 -3.77 -7.78
CA TRP A 113 10.30 -4.10 -6.45
C TRP A 113 11.45 -4.03 -5.44
N GLN A 114 11.69 -2.90 -4.80
CA GLN A 114 12.59 -2.83 -3.65
C GLN A 114 11.79 -3.11 -2.39
N VAL A 115 11.57 -4.40 -2.11
CA VAL A 115 11.27 -4.87 -0.76
C VAL A 115 12.64 -4.99 -0.08
N GLY A 116 13.14 -3.86 0.44
CA GLY A 116 14.45 -3.76 1.07
C GLY A 116 14.34 -3.10 2.44
N VAL A 117 14.55 -3.89 3.49
CA VAL A 117 14.95 -3.36 4.80
C VAL A 117 16.29 -2.66 4.61
N GLU A 118 16.35 -1.35 4.84
CA GLU A 118 17.59 -0.69 5.24
C GLU A 118 17.27 0.53 6.11
N ILE A 119 17.46 0.35 7.42
CA ILE A 119 17.74 1.45 8.34
C ILE A 119 19.22 1.77 8.13
N SER A 120 19.55 2.91 7.53
CA SER A 120 20.81 3.57 7.82
C SER A 120 20.67 5.06 7.63
N SER A 121 20.91 5.77 8.72
CA SER A 121 21.00 7.21 8.82
C SER A 121 22.25 7.71 8.09
N GLU A 122 22.10 8.42 6.97
CA GLU A 122 23.07 9.45 6.55
C GLU A 122 22.49 10.30 5.41
N ARG A 123 22.50 11.64 5.61
CA ARG A 123 22.13 12.62 4.58
C ARG A 123 23.27 12.73 3.54
N PRO A 124 22.93 13.00 2.27
CA PRO A 124 23.68 13.98 1.48
C PRO A 124 22.71 15.01 0.88
N SER A 125 22.78 16.29 1.27
CA SER A 125 23.63 17.34 0.69
C SER A 125 23.37 17.62 -0.79
N ARG A 126 22.74 18.79 -1.03
CA ARG A 126 22.60 19.59 -2.27
C ARG A 126 23.45 19.15 -3.48
N LEU A 127 22.80 19.01 -4.64
CA LEU A 127 23.22 19.38 -6.03
C LEU A 127 22.18 18.69 -6.95
N CYS A 128 21.40 19.31 -7.85
CA CYS A 128 21.74 20.17 -8.98
C CYS A 128 20.40 20.76 -9.50
N ARG A 129 20.16 22.07 -9.41
CA ARG A 129 20.27 23.06 -10.50
C ARG A 129 19.47 22.73 -11.79
N GLU A 130 18.26 23.28 -11.83
CA GLU A 130 17.67 24.09 -12.92
C GLU A 130 18.45 24.16 -14.25
N ARG A 131 17.79 23.73 -15.35
CA ARG A 131 17.89 24.38 -16.66
C ARG A 131 16.54 24.27 -17.39
N ARG A 132 16.02 25.47 -17.68
CA ARG A 132 15.07 25.91 -18.73
C ARG A 132 14.37 24.85 -19.57
#